data_AF-A0A7W7W7V6-F1
#
_entry.id   AF-A0A7W7W7V6-F1
#
_cell.length_a   1.000
_cell.length_b   1.000
_cell.length_c   1.000
_cell.angle_alpha   90.00
_cell.angle_beta   90.00
_cell.angle_gamma   90.00
#
_symmetry.space_group_name_H-M   'P 1'
#
loop_
_entity.id
_entity.type
_entity.pdbx_description
1 polymer ?
#
loop_
_entity_poly.entity_id
_entity_poly.type
_entity_poly.pdbx_seq_one_letter_code
_entity_poly.pdbx_strand_id
1 'polypeptide(L)'
;MRVLSPSQAENVREALRAAEHRSGLRFAAYLGPAVGPHRHFSERLHAALGEEAARAVLVFVDPAGRALEIVTGPQARWRLPDVECHLTAMRMAHALGGGDLAGGLVTGVGLLADLASRSR
;
A
#
# COMPACT_ATOMS: atom_id res chain seq x y z
N MET A 1 -16.35 -6.12 11.46
CA MET A 1 -15.38 -5.69 10.42
C MET A 1 -15.65 -4.22 10.13
N ARG A 2 -14.70 -3.32 10.41
CA ARG A 2 -14.92 -1.87 10.24
C ARG A 2 -14.60 -1.52 8.79
N VAL A 3 -15.66 -1.34 7.99
CA VAL A 3 -15.56 -0.96 6.58
C VAL A 3 -15.35 0.55 6.51
N LEU A 4 -14.53 1.01 5.56
CA LEU A 4 -14.36 2.44 5.31
C LEU A 4 -15.71 3.06 4.94
N SER A 5 -16.00 4.26 5.45
CA SER A 5 -17.10 5.05 4.93
C SER A 5 -16.85 5.40 3.44
N PRO A 6 -17.88 5.76 2.66
CA PRO A 6 -17.68 6.20 1.28
C PRO A 6 -16.69 7.35 1.15
N SER A 7 -16.72 8.33 2.06
CA SER A 7 -15.77 9.45 2.09
C SER A 7 -14.35 9.00 2.41
N GLN A 8 -14.18 8.09 3.38
CA GLN A 8 -12.86 7.52 3.70
C GLN A 8 -12.28 6.72 2.54
N ALA A 9 -13.11 5.93 1.85
CA ALA A 9 -12.70 5.19 0.67
C ALA A 9 -12.27 6.14 -0.45
N GLU A 10 -12.96 7.27 -0.63
CA GLU A 10 -12.58 8.27 -1.62
C GLU A 10 -11.26 8.97 -1.29
N ASN A 11 -11.06 9.35 -0.03
CA ASN A 11 -9.78 9.92 0.42
C ASN A 11 -8.60 8.97 0.14
N VAL A 12 -8.79 7.65 0.32
CA VAL A 12 -7.78 6.65 -0.02
C VAL A 12 -7.54 6.61 -1.54
N ARG A 13 -8.59 6.65 -2.37
CA ARG A 13 -8.43 6.68 -3.83
C ARG A 13 -7.72 7.95 -4.31
N GLU A 14 -8.03 9.10 -3.72
CA GLU A 14 -7.32 10.35 -3.99
C GLU A 14 -5.85 10.27 -3.62
N ALA A 15 -5.52 9.71 -2.45
CA ALA A 15 -4.14 9.50 -2.02
C ALA A 15 -3.36 8.59 -2.97
N LEU A 16 -3.98 7.50 -3.46
CA LEU A 16 -3.38 6.63 -4.48
C LEU A 16 -3.11 7.41 -5.78
N ARG A 17 -4.09 8.14 -6.32
CA ARG A 17 -3.90 8.95 -7.54
C ARG A 17 -2.80 10.01 -7.36
N ALA A 18 -2.76 10.67 -6.21
CA ALA A 18 -1.72 11.66 -5.88
C ALA A 18 -0.33 11.02 -5.77
N ALA A 19 -0.23 9.82 -5.20
CA ALA A 19 1.01 9.06 -5.14
C ALA A 19 1.52 8.66 -6.54
N GLU A 20 0.62 8.24 -7.42
CA GLU A 20 0.95 7.92 -8.81
C GLU A 20 1.45 9.14 -9.58
N HIS A 21 0.78 10.28 -9.43
CA HIS A 21 1.18 11.50 -10.12
C HIS A 21 2.58 11.97 -9.66
N ARG A 22 2.81 11.94 -8.35
CA ARG A 22 4.05 12.39 -7.72
C ARG A 22 5.24 11.48 -8.02
N SER A 23 5.04 10.17 -7.97
CA SER A 23 6.13 9.19 -8.13
C SER A 23 6.27 8.69 -9.58
N GLY A 24 5.20 8.64 -10.36
CA GLY A 24 5.16 7.94 -11.65
C GLY A 24 5.08 6.40 -11.53
N LEU A 25 5.02 5.85 -10.33
CA LEU A 25 4.73 4.42 -10.10
C LEU A 25 3.21 4.19 -10.07
N ARG A 26 2.78 2.93 -10.24
CA ARG A 26 1.37 2.53 -10.05
C ARG A 26 1.14 2.23 -8.56
N PHE A 27 0.05 2.72 -7.98
CA PHE A 27 -0.28 2.47 -6.57
C PHE A 27 -1.65 1.80 -6.42
N ALA A 28 -1.68 0.64 -5.76
CA ALA A 28 -2.90 -0.09 -5.46
C ALA A 28 -3.01 -0.35 -3.96
N ALA A 29 -4.25 -0.46 -3.46
CA ALA A 29 -4.51 -0.88 -2.10
C ALA A 29 -5.61 -1.94 -2.07
N TYR A 30 -5.42 -2.95 -1.22
CA TYR A 30 -6.44 -3.92 -0.87
C TYR A 30 -6.69 -3.87 0.63
N LEU A 31 -7.97 -3.78 1.00
CA LEU A 31 -8.41 -3.78 2.38
C LEU A 31 -9.42 -4.91 2.58
N GLY A 32 -9.03 -5.95 3.31
CA GLY A 32 -9.88 -7.10 3.53
C GLY A 32 -9.12 -8.33 4.03
N PRO A 33 -9.84 -9.42 4.34
CA PRO A 33 -9.21 -10.66 4.78
C PRO A 33 -8.41 -11.29 3.65
N ALA A 34 -7.28 -11.92 4.00
CA ALA A 34 -6.56 -12.77 3.05
C ALA A 34 -7.30 -14.09 2.79
N VAL A 35 -7.15 -14.60 1.56
CA VAL A 35 -7.48 -15.99 1.22
C VAL A 35 -6.19 -16.82 1.27
N GLY A 36 -5.97 -17.47 2.41
CA GLY A 36 -4.76 -18.23 2.73
C GLY A 36 -3.67 -17.38 3.40
N PRO A 37 -2.38 -17.77 3.30
CA PRO A 37 -1.28 -17.01 3.89
C PRO A 37 -1.20 -15.57 3.34
N HIS A 38 -1.07 -14.58 4.22
CA HIS A 38 -1.08 -13.15 3.88
C HIS A 38 -0.08 -12.79 2.78
N ARG A 39 1.16 -13.25 2.91
CA ARG A 39 2.21 -13.03 1.91
C ARG A 39 1.84 -13.55 0.52
N HIS A 40 1.42 -14.82 0.43
CA HIS A 40 1.01 -15.38 -0.87
C HIS A 40 -0.21 -14.67 -1.44
N PHE A 41 -1.12 -14.19 -0.58
CA PHE A 41 -2.31 -13.47 -1.03
C PHE A 41 -1.96 -12.08 -1.57
N SER A 42 -1.12 -11.31 -0.88
CA SER A 42 -0.67 -9.99 -1.33
C SER A 42 0.17 -10.08 -2.61
N GLU A 43 1.03 -11.09 -2.75
CA GLU A 43 1.78 -11.37 -3.98
C GLU A 43 0.84 -11.67 -5.16
N ARG A 44 -0.23 -12.46 -4.96
CA ARG A 44 -1.24 -12.70 -6.02
C ARG A 44 -2.02 -11.45 -6.40
N LEU A 45 -2.41 -10.63 -5.43
CA LEU A 45 -3.07 -9.36 -5.68
C LEU A 45 -2.18 -8.41 -6.50
N HIS A 46 -0.88 -8.40 -6.23
CA HIS A 46 0.09 -7.60 -6.97
C HIS A 46 0.25 -8.12 -8.40
N ALA A 47 0.39 -9.43 -8.57
CA ALA A 47 0.47 -10.07 -9.88
C ALA A 47 -0.79 -9.81 -10.74
N ALA A 48 -1.96 -9.70 -10.12
CA ALA A 48 -3.22 -9.39 -10.80
C ALA A 48 -3.29 -7.98 -11.42
N LEU A 49 -2.30 -7.10 -11.14
CA LEU A 49 -2.15 -5.80 -11.82
C LEU A 49 -1.63 -5.94 -13.26
N GLY A 50 -1.25 -7.15 -13.69
CA GLY A 50 -0.87 -7.44 -15.08
C GLY A 50 0.39 -6.68 -15.51
N GLU A 51 0.35 -6.08 -16.70
CA GLU A 51 1.47 -5.32 -17.29
C GLU A 51 1.97 -4.17 -16.39
N GLU A 52 1.11 -3.63 -15.52
CA GLU A 52 1.50 -2.57 -14.60
C GLU A 52 2.29 -3.07 -13.38
N ALA A 53 2.26 -4.38 -13.10
CA ALA A 53 2.82 -4.97 -11.88
C ALA A 53 4.31 -4.66 -11.71
N ALA A 54 5.07 -4.61 -12.81
CA ALA A 54 6.50 -4.31 -12.79
C ALA A 54 6.82 -2.96 -12.10
N ARG A 55 5.98 -1.95 -12.33
CA ARG A 55 6.10 -0.59 -11.78
C ARG A 55 5.14 -0.30 -10.62
N ALA A 56 4.47 -1.33 -10.10
CA ALA A 56 3.43 -1.16 -9.10
C ALA A 56 3.92 -1.34 -7.66
N VAL A 57 3.27 -0.61 -6.76
CA VAL A 57 3.33 -0.79 -5.31
C VAL A 57 1.91 -1.15 -4.85
N LEU A 58 1.76 -2.34 -4.26
CA LEU A 58 0.51 -2.77 -3.64
C LEU A 58 0.64 -2.68 -2.11
N VAL A 59 -0.33 -2.03 -1.47
CA VAL A 59 -0.50 -2.06 -0.02
C VAL A 59 -1.68 -2.98 0.32
N PHE A 60 -1.40 -4.09 0.98
CA PHE A 60 -2.42 -5.03 1.49
C PHE A 60 -2.62 -4.82 2.99
N VAL A 61 -3.87 -4.68 3.43
CA VAL A 61 -4.23 -4.55 4.84
C VAL A 61 -5.34 -5.54 5.18
N ASP A 62 -5.08 -6.37 6.20
CA ASP A 62 -6.08 -7.22 6.85
C ASP A 62 -6.27 -6.75 8.30
N PRO A 63 -7.31 -5.94 8.59
CA PRO A 63 -7.54 -5.44 9.93
C PRO A 63 -7.90 -6.55 10.93
N ALA A 64 -8.55 -7.61 10.47
CA ALA A 64 -8.97 -8.72 11.33
C ALA A 64 -7.80 -9.66 11.62
N GLY A 65 -7.02 -10.01 10.59
CA GLY A 65 -5.80 -10.80 10.68
C GLY A 65 -4.58 -10.02 11.20
N ARG A 66 -4.72 -8.71 11.46
CA ARG A 66 -3.64 -7.80 11.90
C ARG A 66 -2.40 -7.86 11.02
N ALA A 67 -2.60 -7.95 9.70
CA ALA A 67 -1.52 -8.03 8.72
C ALA A 67 -1.47 -6.78 7.84
N LEU A 68 -0.25 -6.37 7.51
CA LEU A 68 0.06 -5.31 6.56
C LEU A 68 1.23 -5.80 5.70
N GLU A 69 1.03 -5.81 4.39
CA GLU A 69 2.07 -6.17 3.43
C GLU A 69 2.24 -5.04 2.41
N ILE A 70 3.48 -4.71 2.08
CA ILE A 70 3.82 -3.80 0.97
C ILE A 70 4.55 -4.64 -0.06
N VAL A 71 3.96 -4.78 -1.25
CA VAL A 71 4.52 -5.58 -2.35
C VAL A 71 4.95 -4.62 -3.45
N THR A 72 6.24 -4.66 -3.78
CA THR A 72 6.84 -3.82 -4.84
C THR A 72 7.15 -4.66 -6.06
N GLY A 73 6.84 -4.11 -7.24
CA GLY A 73 7.28 -4.67 -8.51
C GLY A 73 8.79 -4.52 -8.70
N PRO A 74 9.41 -5.35 -9.57
CA PRO A 74 10.84 -5.32 -9.82
C PRO A 74 11.38 -3.95 -10.25
N GLN A 75 10.61 -3.13 -10.99
CA GLN A 75 11.03 -1.78 -11.36
C GLN A 75 10.79 -0.77 -10.22
N ALA A 76 9.69 -0.92 -9.49
CA ALA A 76 9.38 -0.08 -8.33
C ALA A 76 10.43 -0.23 -7.21
N ARG A 77 10.94 -1.45 -7.00
CA ARG A 77 11.92 -1.79 -5.96
C ARG A 77 13.23 -1.00 -6.04
N TRP A 78 13.67 -0.60 -7.24
CA TRP A 78 14.87 0.24 -7.39
C TRP A 78 14.70 1.62 -6.74
N ARG A 79 13.46 2.10 -6.68
CA ARG A 79 13.10 3.41 -6.11
C ARG A 79 12.54 3.30 -4.70
N LEU A 80 12.12 2.10 -4.30
CA LEU A 80 11.59 1.77 -2.99
C LEU A 80 12.27 0.50 -2.48
N PRO A 81 13.50 0.61 -1.94
CA PRO A 81 14.19 -0.52 -1.34
C PRO A 81 13.41 -1.11 -0.17
N ASP A 82 13.55 -2.42 0.04
CA ASP A 82 12.81 -3.18 1.05
C ASP A 82 12.89 -2.57 2.46
N VAL A 83 14.05 -1.98 2.81
CA VAL A 83 14.24 -1.31 4.11
C VAL A 83 13.33 -0.10 4.29
N GLU A 84 13.12 0.70 3.24
CA GLU A 84 12.23 1.86 3.30
C GLU A 84 10.76 1.44 3.36
N CYS A 85 10.41 0.39 2.62
CA CYS A 85 9.09 -0.24 2.72
C CYS A 85 8.84 -0.79 4.12
N HIS A 86 9.81 -1.50 4.71
CA HIS A 86 9.69 -2.07 6.05
C HIS A 86 9.50 -0.99 7.11
N LEU A 87 10.31 0.08 7.10
CA LEU A 87 10.15 1.20 8.01
C LEU A 87 8.81 1.90 7.85
N THR A 88 8.33 2.04 6.61
CA THR A 88 7.00 2.60 6.34
C THR A 88 5.89 1.70 6.88
N ALA A 89 5.99 0.39 6.66
CA ALA A 89 5.03 -0.58 7.17
C ALA A 89 4.95 -0.56 8.71
N MET A 90 6.07 -0.44 9.41
CA MET A 90 6.07 -0.31 10.88
C MET A 90 5.30 0.93 11.35
N ARG A 91 5.48 2.08 10.68
CA ARG A 91 4.76 3.32 11.00
C ARG A 91 3.27 3.19 10.72
N MET A 92 2.91 2.60 9.58
CA MET A 92 1.53 2.34 9.20
C MET A 92 0.86 1.40 10.21
N ALA A 93 1.51 0.31 10.59
CA ALA A 93 0.98 -0.67 11.55
C ALA A 93 0.60 -0.01 12.89
N HIS A 94 1.39 0.97 13.35
CA HIS A 94 1.05 1.76 14.55
C HIS A 94 -0.26 2.56 14.36
N ALA A 95 -0.39 3.30 13.27
CA ALA A 95 -1.60 4.09 12.98
C ALA A 95 -2.85 3.22 12.78
N LEU A 96 -2.70 2.11 12.04
CA LEU A 96 -3.77 1.15 11.78
C LEU A 96 -4.25 0.47 13.07
N GLY A 97 -3.33 0.17 14.00
CA GLY A 97 -3.67 -0.36 15.33
C GLY A 97 -4.44 0.62 16.22
N GLY A 98 -4.32 1.93 15.97
CA GLY A 98 -5.04 3.00 16.67
C GLY A 98 -6.48 3.24 16.20
N GLY A 99 -6.95 2.53 15.17
CA GLY A 99 -8.33 2.59 14.68
C GLY A 99 -8.58 3.57 13.53
N ASP A 100 -7.56 4.28 13.04
CA ASP A 100 -7.65 5.14 11.86
C ASP A 100 -7.10 4.43 10.61
N LEU A 101 -7.93 3.55 10.04
CA LEU A 101 -7.61 2.80 8.83
C LEU A 101 -7.38 3.70 7.61
N ALA A 102 -8.24 4.71 7.42
CA ALA A 102 -8.18 5.59 6.27
C ALA A 102 -6.96 6.52 6.35
N GLY A 103 -6.76 7.17 7.50
CA GLY A 103 -5.59 8.04 7.72
C GLY A 103 -4.29 7.26 7.65
N GLY A 104 -4.22 6.06 8.26
CA GLY A 104 -3.05 5.19 8.17
C GLY A 104 -2.66 4.84 6.73
N LEU A 105 -3.65 4.52 5.88
CA LEU A 105 -3.44 4.28 4.45
C LEU A 105 -3.01 5.53 3.70
N VAL A 106 -3.72 6.66 3.88
CA VAL A 106 -3.42 7.92 3.20
C VAL A 106 -2.00 8.40 3.53
N THR A 107 -1.63 8.41 4.81
CA THR A 107 -0.28 8.79 5.26
C THR A 107 0.77 7.82 4.74
N GLY A 108 0.53 6.51 4.84
CA GLY A 108 1.48 5.49 4.38
C GLY A 108 1.76 5.55 2.89
N VAL A 109 0.70 5.64 2.08
CA VAL A 109 0.80 5.82 0.62
C VAL A 109 1.54 7.10 0.26
N GLY A 110 1.27 8.19 0.97
CA GLY A 110 1.99 9.46 0.81
C GLY A 110 3.48 9.32 1.07
N LEU A 111 3.87 8.67 2.18
CA LEU A 111 5.27 8.42 2.52
C LEU A 111 5.99 7.57 1.47
N LEU A 112 5.36 6.49 0.99
CA LEU A 112 5.92 5.65 -0.08
C LEU A 112 6.11 6.46 -1.37
N ALA A 113 5.17 7.33 -1.72
CA ALA A 113 5.33 8.20 -2.89
C ALA A 113 6.50 9.17 -2.74
N ASP A 114 6.66 9.80 -1.57
CA ASP A 114 7.76 10.71 -1.30
C ASP A 114 9.12 10.03 -1.36
N LEU A 115 9.22 8.82 -0.81
CA LEU A 115 10.43 7.99 -0.89
C LEU A 115 10.76 7.65 -2.34
N ALA A 116 9.78 7.14 -3.10
CA ALA A 116 9.96 6.79 -4.50
C ALA A 116 10.40 7.98 -5.37
N SER A 117 9.96 9.20 -5.04
CA SER A 117 10.27 10.41 -5.81
C SER A 117 11.68 10.95 -5.57
N ARG A 118 12.39 10.53 -4.51
CA ARG A 118 13.76 10.98 -4.22
C ARG A 118 14.80 10.45 -5.21
N SER A 119 14.51 9.29 -5.79
CA SER A 119 15.42 8.56 -6.67
C SER A 119 14.99 8.64 -8.14
N ARG A 120 14.25 9.70 -8.52
CA ARG A 120 13.69 9.89 -9.86
C ARG A 120 14.64 10.63 -10.79
#